data_AF-A0A9W9Y3T6-F1
#
_entry.id   AF-A0A9W9Y3T6-F1
#
_cell.length_a   1.000
_cell.length_b   1.000
_cell.length_c   1.000
_cell.angle_alpha   90.00
_cell.angle_beta   90.00
_cell.angle_gamma   90.00
#
_symmetry.space_group_name_H-M   'P 1'
#
loop_
_entity.id
_entity.type
_entity.pdbx_description
1 polymer ?
#
loop_
_entity_poly.entity_id
_entity_poly.type
_entity_poly.pdbx_seq_one_letter_code
_entity_poly.pdbx_strand_id
1 'polypeptide(L)'
;MNVLTNTDIFAGLSKGQFLSKTGSCKTFDNEADGYCRGNGVVTVILKRVEDAMAENDPILAVIRGTATNHSADAVSITHPHADTQQYLFQKII
;
A
#
# COMPACT_ATOMS: atom_id res chain seq x y z
N MET A 1 0.70 9.97 5.94
CA MET A 1 1.68 10.12 7.05
C MET A 1 1.53 8.95 7.99
N ASN A 2 2.64 8.33 8.39
CA ASN A 2 2.65 7.31 9.43
C ASN A 2 3.77 7.61 10.43
N VAL A 3 3.42 7.74 11.71
CA VAL A 3 4.36 7.92 12.82
C VAL A 3 4.01 6.97 13.95
N LEU A 4 4.97 6.13 14.34
CA LEU A 4 4.81 5.05 15.30
C LEU A 4 5.15 5.55 16.71
N THR A 5 4.14 6.01 17.45
CA THR A 5 4.33 6.59 18.79
C THR A 5 3.70 5.77 19.92
N ASN A 6 2.87 4.77 19.60
CA ASN A 6 2.20 3.92 20.58
C ASN A 6 2.62 2.45 20.42
N THR A 7 3.08 1.84 21.52
CA THR A 7 3.50 0.44 21.62
C THR A 7 2.33 -0.55 21.54
N ASP A 8 1.11 -0.17 21.93
CA ASP A 8 -0.05 -1.05 21.92
C ASP A 8 -0.38 -1.56 20.53
N ILE A 9 -0.13 -0.75 19.51
CA ILE A 9 -0.34 -1.15 18.11
C ILE A 9 0.68 -2.22 17.70
N PHE A 10 1.93 -2.13 18.17
CA PHE A 10 2.91 -3.21 17.96
C PHE A 10 2.50 -4.49 18.67
N ALA A 11 2.05 -4.37 19.93
CA ALA A 11 1.60 -5.51 20.71
C ALA A 11 0.39 -6.21 20.06
N GLY A 12 -0.59 -5.44 19.60
CA GLY A 12 -1.77 -5.96 18.89
C GLY A 12 -1.42 -6.66 17.58
N LEU A 13 -0.57 -6.03 16.75
CA LEU A 13 -0.13 -6.62 15.48
C LEU A 13 0.72 -7.88 15.69
N SER A 14 1.56 -7.91 16.72
CA SER A 14 2.33 -9.10 17.10
C SER A 14 1.42 -10.23 17.58
N LYS A 15 0.40 -9.92 18.41
CA LYS A 15 -0.61 -10.91 18.83
C LYS A 15 -1.38 -11.48 17.63
N GLY A 16 -1.70 -10.64 16.64
CA GLY A 16 -2.33 -11.05 15.39
C GLY A 16 -1.40 -11.75 14.38
N GLN A 17 -0.14 -12.01 14.72
CA GLN A 17 0.88 -12.61 13.84
C GLN A 17 1.12 -11.86 12.52
N PHE A 18 0.92 -10.53 12.51
CA PHE A 18 1.18 -9.71 11.32
C PHE A 18 2.65 -9.35 11.12
N LEU A 19 3.40 -9.28 12.22
CA LEU A 19 4.77 -8.77 12.24
C LEU A 19 5.79 -9.91 12.11
N SER A 20 6.80 -9.68 11.27
CA SER A 20 7.99 -10.53 11.23
C SER A 20 8.70 -10.49 12.59
N LYS A 21 9.18 -11.65 13.07
CA LYS A 21 10.00 -11.75 14.29
C LYS A 21 11.49 -11.57 13.99
N THR A 22 11.86 -11.64 12.72
CA THR A 22 13.23 -11.69 12.24
C THR A 22 13.72 -10.37 11.63
N GLY A 23 12.83 -9.39 11.42
CA GLY A 23 13.22 -8.03 11.04
C GLY A 23 12.36 -7.47 9.92
N SER A 24 13.01 -7.02 8.84
CA SER A 24 12.40 -6.32 7.71
C SER A 24 11.43 -7.18 6.89
N CYS A 25 10.65 -6.53 6.02
CA CYS A 25 9.84 -7.21 5.01
C CYS A 25 10.74 -7.98 4.03
N LYS A 26 10.57 -9.30 3.96
CA LYS A 26 11.30 -10.17 3.02
C LYS A 26 10.44 -10.49 1.80
N THR A 27 10.12 -9.47 1.01
CA THR A 27 9.18 -9.61 -0.12
C THR A 27 9.65 -10.66 -1.12
N PHE A 28 8.79 -11.65 -1.42
CA PHE A 28 9.04 -12.78 -2.31
C PHE A 28 10.06 -13.82 -1.82
N ASP A 29 10.53 -13.71 -0.58
CA ASP A 29 11.43 -14.68 0.02
C ASP A 29 10.65 -15.88 0.61
N ASN A 30 11.23 -17.09 0.53
CA ASN A 30 10.60 -18.31 1.05
C ASN A 30 10.52 -18.33 2.58
N GLU A 31 11.39 -17.59 3.27
CA GLU A 31 11.42 -17.46 4.73
C GLU A 31 10.64 -16.22 5.22
N ALA A 32 9.81 -15.61 4.38
CA ALA A 32 8.95 -14.49 4.76
C ALA A 32 7.94 -14.89 5.86
N ASP A 33 7.97 -14.17 6.98
CA ASP A 33 7.26 -14.50 8.23
C ASP A 33 6.40 -13.34 8.76
N GLY A 34 6.13 -12.32 7.92
CA GLY A 34 5.37 -11.12 8.27
C GLY A 34 6.01 -9.84 7.73
N TYR A 35 5.46 -8.68 8.09
CA TYR A 35 6.00 -7.38 7.68
C TYR A 35 6.66 -6.62 8.84
N CYS A 36 7.45 -5.58 8.53
CA CYS A 36 8.00 -4.64 9.50
C CYS A 36 7.33 -3.27 9.38
N ARG A 37 6.98 -2.64 10.51
CA ARG A 37 6.36 -1.31 10.50
C ARG A 37 7.39 -0.23 10.17
N GLY A 38 7.02 0.75 9.35
CA GLY A 38 7.89 1.87 8.97
C GLY A 38 7.25 3.23 9.23
N ASN A 39 8.07 4.25 9.47
CA ASN A 39 7.65 5.66 9.55
C ASN A 39 7.82 6.33 8.19
N GLY A 40 6.96 7.31 7.87
CA GLY A 40 7.11 8.08 6.63
C GLY A 40 6.05 9.16 6.44
N VAL A 41 6.46 10.24 5.78
CA VAL A 41 5.60 11.35 5.35
C VAL A 41 5.95 11.69 3.91
N VAL A 42 4.94 11.75 3.04
CA VAL A 42 5.07 12.08 1.62
C VAL A 42 3.89 12.95 1.23
N THR A 43 4.15 13.96 0.41
CA THR A 43 3.15 14.83 -0.22
C THR A 43 3.47 14.91 -1.71
N VAL A 44 2.43 14.89 -2.54
CA VAL A 44 2.53 15.14 -3.97
C VAL A 44 1.60 16.29 -4.34
N ILE A 45 2.01 17.11 -5.31
CA ILE A 45 1.17 18.16 -5.89
C ILE A 45 0.64 17.61 -7.21
N LEU A 46 -0.67 17.64 -7.37
CA LEU A 46 -1.35 17.13 -8.56
C LEU A 46 -1.98 18.28 -9.31
N LYS A 47 -1.89 18.20 -10.63
CA LYS A 47 -2.54 19.10 -11.58
C LYS A 47 -2.98 18.30 -12.78
N ARG A 48 -4.01 18.77 -13.49
CA ARG A 48 -4.32 18.20 -14.81
C ARG A 48 -3.13 18.42 -15.74
N VAL A 49 -2.82 17.42 -16.56
CA VAL A 49 -1.58 17.42 -17.35
C VAL A 49 -1.55 18.58 -18.35
N GLU A 50 -2.71 18.92 -18.92
CA GLU A 50 -2.89 20.05 -19.83
C GLU A 50 -2.57 21.39 -19.17
N ASP A 51 -3.01 21.61 -17.93
CA ASP A 51 -2.73 22.85 -17.21
C ASP A 51 -1.26 22.92 -16.76
N ALA A 52 -0.68 21.78 -16.40
CA ALA A 52 0.74 21.69 -16.04
C ALA A 52 1.64 22.02 -17.24
N MET A 53 1.29 21.53 -18.43
CA MET A 53 1.99 21.88 -19.66
C MET A 53 1.79 23.36 -20.04
N ALA A 54 0.55 23.87 -19.94
CA ALA A 54 0.23 25.25 -20.29
C ALA A 54 0.96 26.27 -19.41
N GLU A 55 1.14 25.96 -18.12
CA GLU A 55 1.84 26.80 -17.16
C GLU A 55 3.34 26.47 -17.06
N ASN A 56 3.83 25.50 -17.85
CA ASN A 56 5.22 25.05 -17.85
C ASN A 56 5.71 24.57 -16.46
N ASP A 57 4.84 23.89 -15.74
CA ASP A 57 5.14 23.27 -14.44
C ASP A 57 6.08 22.06 -14.62
N PRO A 58 6.95 21.75 -13.63
CA PRO A 58 7.76 20.53 -13.66
C PRO A 58 6.88 19.29 -13.47
N ILE A 59 6.79 18.45 -14.50
CA ILE A 59 6.03 17.20 -14.47
C ILE A 59 6.96 16.02 -14.15
N LEU A 60 6.80 15.41 -12.97
CA LEU A 60 7.58 14.23 -12.57
C LEU A 60 7.05 12.93 -13.17
N ALA A 61 5.72 12.81 -13.27
CA ALA A 61 5.00 11.67 -13.86
C ALA A 61 3.54 12.05 -14.13
N VAL A 62 2.79 11.19 -14.84
CA VAL A 62 1.35 11.37 -15.10
C VAL A 62 0.57 10.17 -14.55
N ILE A 63 -0.45 10.42 -13.73
CA ILE A 63 -1.39 9.40 -13.25
C ILE A 63 -2.44 9.16 -14.36
N ARG A 64 -2.41 7.99 -14.99
CA ARG A 64 -3.31 7.63 -16.12
C ARG A 64 -4.69 7.17 -15.68
N GLY A 65 -4.80 6.57 -14.51
CA GLY A 65 -6.04 6.02 -13.99
C GLY A 65 -5.87 5.55 -12.56
N THR A 66 -6.99 5.42 -11.86
CA THR A 66 -7.08 4.88 -10.51
C THR A 66 -8.36 4.07 -10.38
N ALA A 67 -8.33 3.02 -9.56
CA ALA A 67 -9.53 2.27 -9.18
C ALA A 67 -9.37 1.72 -7.76
N THR A 68 -10.49 1.37 -7.13
CA THR A 68 -10.54 0.74 -5.81
C THR A 68 -11.58 -0.39 -5.80
N ASN A 69 -11.38 -1.39 -4.94
CA ASN A 69 -12.35 -2.43 -4.65
C ASN A 69 -12.13 -3.01 -3.23
N HIS A 70 -12.85 -4.08 -2.88
CA HIS A 70 -12.79 -4.73 -1.57
C HIS A 70 -12.79 -6.25 -1.72
N SER A 71 -11.94 -6.95 -0.96
CA SER A 71 -11.81 -8.42 -0.98
C SER A 71 -12.94 -9.09 -0.18
N ALA A 72 -14.18 -9.01 -0.69
CA ALA A 72 -15.36 -9.54 0.00
C ALA A 72 -15.36 -11.08 0.13
N ASP A 73 -14.74 -11.78 -0.82
CA ASP A 73 -14.72 -13.24 -0.90
C ASP A 73 -13.49 -13.86 -0.21
N ALA A 74 -12.74 -13.08 0.58
CA ALA A 74 -11.58 -13.58 1.31
C ALA A 74 -11.99 -14.55 2.43
N VAL A 75 -11.17 -15.58 2.67
CA VAL A 75 -11.38 -16.60 3.72
C VAL A 75 -11.42 -16.01 5.13
N SER A 76 -10.77 -14.87 5.34
CA SER A 76 -10.76 -14.13 6.60
C SER A 76 -10.63 -12.64 6.32
N ILE A 77 -11.19 -11.82 7.20
CA ILE A 77 -11.25 -10.36 7.08
C ILE A 77 -9.87 -9.70 6.84
N THR A 78 -8.77 -10.33 7.25
CA THR A 78 -7.40 -9.82 7.09
C THR A 78 -6.61 -10.49 5.96
N HIS A 79 -7.14 -11.54 5.35
CA HIS A 79 -6.45 -12.23 4.26
C HIS A 79 -6.74 -11.53 2.92
N PRO A 80 -5.72 -11.26 2.08
CA PRO A 80 -5.96 -10.74 0.74
C PRO A 80 -6.60 -11.80 -0.17
N HIS A 81 -7.27 -11.37 -1.24
CA HIS A 81 -7.89 -12.25 -2.23
C HIS A 81 -7.36 -11.98 -3.64
N ALA A 82 -6.80 -13.01 -4.29
CA ALA A 82 -6.07 -12.87 -5.56
C ALA A 82 -6.98 -12.44 -6.73
N ASP A 83 -8.14 -13.07 -6.90
CA ASP A 83 -9.05 -12.77 -8.02
C ASP A 83 -9.60 -11.34 -7.92
N THR A 84 -9.84 -10.86 -6.69
CA THR A 84 -10.26 -9.48 -6.46
C THR A 84 -9.16 -8.50 -6.86
N GLN A 85 -7.90 -8.80 -6.58
CA GLN A 85 -6.77 -7.98 -7.02
C GLN A 85 -6.59 -8.02 -8.54
N GLN A 86 -6.70 -9.20 -9.16
CA GLN A 86 -6.64 -9.34 -10.62
C GLN A 86 -7.72 -8.50 -11.30
N TYR A 87 -8.97 -8.58 -10.82
CA TYR A 87 -10.06 -7.77 -11.33
C TYR A 87 -9.80 -6.27 -11.17
N LEU A 88 -9.17 -5.85 -10.06
CA LEU A 88 -8.76 -4.44 -9.88
C LEU A 88 -7.74 -4.02 -10.94
N PHE A 89 -6.73 -4.85 -11.21
CA PHE A 89 -5.69 -4.53 -12.18
C PHE A 89 -6.27 -4.41 -13.59
N GLN A 90 -7.19 -5.29 -13.97
CA GLN A 90 -7.87 -5.26 -15.26
C GLN A 90 -8.78 -4.04 -15.46
N LYS A 91 -9.19 -3.35 -14.39
CA LYS A 91 -9.99 -2.11 -14.48
C LYS A 91 -9.18 -0.86 -14.83
N ILE A 92 -7.87 -0.88 -14.56
CA ILE A 92 -7.00 0.29 -14.70
C ILE A 92 -6.18 0.21 -16.01
N ILE A 93 -6.07 -0.98 -16.60
CA ILE A 93 -5.42 -1.24 -17.90
C ILE A 93 -6.36 -0.87 -19.05
#